data_AF-A0A182JS30-F1
#
_entry.id   AF-A0A182JS30-F1
#
_cell.length_a   1.000
_cell.length_b   1.000
_cell.length_c   1.000
_cell.angle_alpha   90.00
_cell.angle_beta   90.00
_cell.angle_gamma   90.00
#
_symmetry.space_group_name_H-M   'P 1'
#
loop_
_entity.id
_entity.type
_entity.pdbx_description
1 polymer ?
#
loop_
_entity_poly.entity_id
_entity_poly.type
_entity_poly.pdbx_seq_one_letter_code
_entity_poly.pdbx_strand_id
1 'polypeptide(L)'
;MASYPCAVFPEEIEPFVQSIRPYQVADIGSKGWIEQHEVLQKLCQQAFIEATTKQEEVVKEQLILEGKIPLLIHELYSVLVWRTELLPRLLALKNPDATFLLYSVIYHEANVCSLLETVLYHRTGCEALGSYALDLVDYCAQAIGRLIGLLANGYNDREDDLPPEELLNESTSDEIVRMGRGMDFRIGIKSLGIVSYLVDGLDLLPLSAATRLVRIHDFPCLIAEILHAKPWLRRNREGVFEKYRNGTWIPAHGDAILKVTDTEAQTWFCLYRLLFNGELMRDYEINGYRHREIGKCVGLMNEQLLDQLPALIPLKQHLCTLQLTNDTGVGGSTPSASFLLEELPEIREKLVLAARRIGWKQIVEKQRKIFIDLEEHDVIEMAKRIGAAYSSDLLEKYTEQEANSRKHGEDDGTMSKLCGNCGASATKKCSNCLHVYYCSR
;
A
#
# COMPACT_ATOMS: atom_id res chain seq x y z
N MET A 1 12.22 -12.58 -31.44
CA MET A 1 12.07 -12.65 -29.97
C MET A 1 11.87 -11.23 -29.50
N ALA A 2 10.69 -10.87 -29.00
CA ALA A 2 10.49 -9.56 -28.42
C ALA A 2 11.38 -9.48 -27.17
N SER A 3 12.30 -8.51 -27.14
CA SER A 3 13.05 -8.19 -25.93
C SER A 3 12.02 -7.77 -24.89
N TYR A 4 11.83 -8.60 -23.87
CA TYR A 4 10.96 -8.22 -22.77
C TYR A 4 11.55 -6.97 -22.09
N PRO A 5 10.68 -6.07 -21.61
CA PRO A 5 11.15 -4.93 -20.86
C PRO A 5 11.84 -5.41 -19.58
N CYS A 6 12.99 -4.82 -19.25
CA CYS A 6 13.68 -5.09 -18.00
C CYS A 6 14.11 -3.76 -17.38
N ALA A 7 13.87 -3.61 -16.08
CA ALA A 7 14.40 -2.49 -15.30
C ALA A 7 15.82 -2.78 -14.78
N VAL A 8 16.14 -4.07 -14.64
CA VAL A 8 17.45 -4.59 -14.23
C VAL A 8 17.83 -5.72 -15.17
N PHE A 9 19.07 -5.75 -15.65
CA PHE A 9 19.51 -6.89 -16.46
C PHE A 9 19.58 -8.15 -15.59
N PRO A 10 19.24 -9.34 -16.12
CA PRO A 10 19.25 -10.57 -15.32
C PRO A 10 20.56 -10.82 -14.54
N GLU A 11 21.70 -10.45 -15.14
CA GLU A 11 23.04 -10.59 -14.54
C GLU A 11 23.28 -9.65 -13.34
N GLU A 12 22.51 -8.56 -13.22
CA GLU A 12 22.65 -7.57 -12.15
C GLU A 12 21.75 -7.87 -10.94
N ILE A 13 20.72 -8.72 -11.10
CA ILE A 13 19.74 -9.02 -10.04
C ILE A 13 20.41 -9.63 -8.81
N GLU A 14 21.22 -10.67 -8.99
CA GLU A 14 21.92 -11.35 -7.89
C GLU A 14 22.87 -10.39 -7.14
N PRO A 15 23.80 -9.67 -7.81
CA PRO A 15 24.64 -8.67 -7.14
C PRO A 15 23.84 -7.60 -6.39
N PHE A 16 22.73 -7.12 -6.97
CA PHE A 16 21.86 -6.14 -6.34
C PHE A 16 21.24 -6.69 -5.06
N VAL A 17 20.66 -7.89 -5.11
CA VAL A 17 20.07 -8.52 -3.93
C VAL A 17 21.11 -8.80 -2.85
N GLN A 18 22.30 -9.30 -3.22
CA GLN A 18 23.39 -9.56 -2.27
C GLN A 18 23.86 -8.28 -1.57
N SER A 19 23.88 -7.15 -2.28
CA SER A 19 24.33 -5.85 -1.74
C SER A 19 23.43 -5.27 -0.65
N ILE A 20 22.17 -5.73 -0.55
CA ILE A 20 21.19 -5.24 0.45
C ILE A 20 21.71 -5.52 1.85
N ARG A 21 21.78 -4.45 2.66
CA ARG A 21 22.26 -4.45 4.05
C ARG A 21 21.38 -3.57 4.95
N PRO A 22 21.34 -3.83 6.26
CA PRO A 22 20.55 -3.01 7.18
C PRO A 22 21.19 -1.63 7.41
N TYR A 23 20.39 -0.56 7.34
CA TYR A 23 20.81 0.80 7.72
C TYR A 23 20.20 1.27 9.03
N GLN A 24 21.03 1.83 9.91
CA GLN A 24 20.56 2.44 11.13
C GLN A 24 19.87 3.79 10.84
N VAL A 25 18.99 4.22 11.75
CA VAL A 25 18.27 5.50 11.65
C VAL A 25 19.22 6.69 11.45
N ALA A 26 20.43 6.62 12.01
CA ALA A 26 21.44 7.67 11.89
C ALA A 26 22.14 7.77 10.53
N ASP A 27 21.96 6.77 9.67
CA ASP A 27 22.62 6.65 8.36
C ASP A 27 21.67 6.86 7.18
N ILE A 28 20.39 7.11 7.45
CA ILE A 28 19.40 7.48 6.42
C ILE A 28 19.83 8.77 5.72
N GLY A 29 19.72 8.79 4.39
CA GLY A 29 20.21 9.89 3.55
C GLY A 29 21.72 9.89 3.31
N SER A 30 22.50 9.02 3.95
CA SER A 30 23.92 8.87 3.60
C SER A 30 24.09 8.35 2.17
N LYS A 31 25.28 8.59 1.59
CA LYS A 31 25.62 8.14 0.23
C LYS A 31 25.33 6.65 0.01
N GLY A 32 25.76 5.79 0.95
CA GLY A 32 25.50 4.36 0.86
C GLY A 32 24.01 4.01 0.96
N TRP A 33 23.26 4.72 1.81
CA TRP A 33 21.82 4.52 1.93
C TRP A 33 21.09 4.90 0.64
N ILE A 34 21.49 6.01 0.00
CA ILE A 34 20.95 6.44 -1.30
C ILE A 34 21.26 5.41 -2.39
N GLU A 35 22.47 4.83 -2.39
CA GLU A 35 22.83 3.75 -3.33
C GLU A 35 21.93 2.51 -3.14
N GLN A 36 21.65 2.12 -1.89
CA GLN A 36 20.70 1.03 -1.62
C GLN A 36 19.26 1.41 -2.01
N HIS A 37 18.85 2.66 -1.81
CA HIS A 37 17.54 3.13 -2.25
C HIS A 37 17.35 2.96 -3.75
N GLU A 38 18.34 3.33 -4.55
CA GLU A 38 18.35 3.13 -6.01
C GLU A 38 18.24 1.64 -6.37
N VAL A 39 19.04 0.79 -5.73
CA VAL A 39 19.01 -0.67 -5.95
C VAL A 39 17.62 -1.24 -5.63
N LEU A 40 17.05 -0.90 -4.48
CA LEU A 40 15.72 -1.38 -4.07
C LEU A 40 14.62 -0.84 -4.99
N GLN A 41 14.76 0.37 -5.52
CA GLN A 41 13.81 0.93 -6.49
C GLN A 41 13.84 0.14 -7.80
N LYS A 42 15.03 -0.14 -8.33
CA LYS A 42 15.18 -0.94 -9.55
C LYS A 42 14.69 -2.38 -9.37
N LEU A 43 14.99 -3.02 -8.23
CA LEU A 43 14.47 -4.34 -7.90
C LEU A 43 12.94 -4.34 -7.78
N CYS A 44 12.34 -3.31 -7.18
CA CYS A 44 10.89 -3.17 -7.10
C CYS A 44 10.25 -3.03 -8.48
N GLN A 45 10.84 -2.22 -9.37
CA GLN A 45 10.39 -2.08 -10.75
C GLN A 45 10.48 -3.41 -11.50
N GLN A 46 11.60 -4.11 -11.38
CA GLN A 46 11.82 -5.39 -12.04
C GLN A 46 10.84 -6.46 -11.54
N ALA A 47 10.64 -6.58 -10.22
CA ALA A 47 9.66 -7.50 -9.63
C ALA A 47 8.23 -7.21 -10.12
N PHE A 48 7.86 -5.94 -10.25
CA PHE A 48 6.56 -5.56 -10.80
C PHE A 48 6.41 -5.95 -12.27
N ILE A 49 7.45 -5.75 -13.09
CA ILE A 49 7.46 -6.16 -14.50
C ILE A 49 7.32 -7.68 -14.60
N GLU A 50 8.09 -8.44 -13.82
CA GLU A 50 8.05 -9.91 -13.80
C GLU A 50 6.63 -10.42 -13.50
N ALA A 51 6.01 -9.90 -12.44
CA ALA A 51 4.65 -10.28 -12.04
C ALA A 51 3.60 -9.89 -13.11
N THR A 52 3.68 -8.67 -13.64
CA THR A 52 2.68 -8.14 -14.59
C THR A 52 2.76 -8.84 -15.94
N THR A 53 3.97 -9.14 -16.40
CA THR A 53 4.22 -9.85 -17.67
C THR A 53 4.15 -11.37 -17.54
N LYS A 54 3.86 -11.89 -16.34
CA LYS A 54 3.79 -13.33 -16.03
C LYS A 54 5.06 -14.09 -16.40
N GLN A 55 6.20 -13.47 -16.13
CA GLN A 55 7.52 -14.08 -16.29
C GLN A 55 7.92 -14.87 -15.04
N GLU A 56 9.07 -15.52 -15.11
CA GLU A 56 9.73 -16.04 -13.92
C GLU A 56 10.11 -14.89 -12.99
N GLU A 57 9.68 -14.97 -11.73
CA GLU A 57 9.88 -13.92 -10.73
C GLU A 57 11.24 -14.07 -10.03
N VAL A 58 12.31 -13.85 -10.80
CA VAL A 58 13.70 -14.03 -10.37
C VAL A 58 14.04 -13.15 -9.17
N VAL A 59 13.54 -11.91 -9.11
CA VAL A 59 13.81 -11.02 -7.98
C VAL A 59 13.27 -11.60 -6.67
N LYS A 60 12.04 -12.15 -6.71
CA LYS A 60 11.41 -12.77 -5.54
C LYS A 60 12.20 -14.00 -5.08
N GLU A 61 12.57 -14.89 -6.00
CA GLU A 61 13.32 -16.11 -5.67
C GLU A 61 14.70 -15.76 -5.07
N GLN A 62 15.41 -14.78 -5.64
CA GLN A 62 16.71 -14.37 -5.12
C GLN A 62 16.61 -13.71 -3.74
N LEU A 63 15.57 -12.90 -3.49
CA LEU A 63 15.33 -12.30 -2.16
C LEU A 63 15.07 -13.35 -1.09
N ILE A 64 14.35 -14.43 -1.43
CA ILE A 64 14.10 -15.57 -0.54
C ILE A 64 15.39 -16.35 -0.31
N LEU A 65 16.10 -16.72 -1.38
CA LEU A 65 17.32 -17.52 -1.34
C LEU A 65 18.43 -16.86 -0.51
N GLU A 66 18.59 -15.54 -0.63
CA GLU A 66 19.59 -14.74 0.11
C GLU A 66 19.08 -14.28 1.49
N GLY A 67 17.88 -14.68 1.90
CA GLY A 67 17.30 -14.33 3.20
C GLY A 67 17.12 -12.83 3.44
N LYS A 68 16.77 -12.07 2.38
CA LYS A 68 16.71 -10.60 2.41
C LYS A 68 15.36 -10.03 2.82
N ILE A 69 14.29 -10.82 2.85
CA ILE A 69 12.95 -10.37 3.27
C ILE A 69 12.96 -9.70 4.67
N PRO A 70 13.61 -10.27 5.70
CA PRO A 70 13.73 -9.61 7.00
C PRO A 70 14.43 -8.25 6.95
N LEU A 71 15.41 -8.08 6.04
CA LEU A 71 16.10 -6.79 5.86
C LEU A 71 15.17 -5.74 5.23
N LEU A 72 14.25 -6.14 4.36
CA LEU A 72 13.23 -5.21 3.83
C LEU A 72 12.33 -4.69 4.95
N ILE A 73 11.92 -5.56 5.89
CA ILE A 73 11.12 -5.15 7.07
C ILE A 73 11.94 -4.22 7.98
N HIS A 74 13.24 -4.50 8.15
CA HIS A 74 14.15 -3.61 8.84
C HIS A 74 14.17 -2.21 8.19
N GLU A 75 14.37 -2.12 6.88
CA GLU A 75 14.41 -0.84 6.15
C GLU A 75 13.08 -0.08 6.24
N LEU A 76 11.92 -0.76 6.21
CA LEU A 76 10.62 -0.13 6.48
C LEU A 76 10.60 0.56 7.83
N TYR A 77 11.01 -0.16 8.89
CA TYR A 77 11.02 0.40 10.24
C TYR A 77 12.09 1.48 10.42
N SER A 78 13.24 1.38 9.75
CA SER A 78 14.28 2.41 9.77
C SER A 78 13.69 3.75 9.33
N VAL A 79 12.99 3.76 8.19
CA VAL A 79 12.38 4.98 7.65
C VAL A 79 11.18 5.42 8.49
N LEU A 80 10.35 4.50 8.96
CA LEU A 80 9.23 4.84 9.85
C LEU A 80 9.71 5.53 11.14
N VAL A 81 10.74 4.99 11.79
CA VAL A 81 11.32 5.57 13.01
C VAL A 81 11.95 6.93 12.70
N TRP A 82 12.68 7.05 11.59
CA TRP A 82 13.25 8.32 11.15
C TRP A 82 12.16 9.38 10.90
N ARG A 83 11.10 9.01 10.20
CA ARG A 83 9.98 9.90 9.85
C ARG A 83 9.19 10.35 11.07
N THR A 84 9.04 9.48 12.08
CA THR A 84 8.25 9.78 13.28
C THR A 84 9.05 10.48 14.38
N GLU A 85 10.33 10.16 14.55
CA GLU A 85 11.15 10.68 15.66
C GLU A 85 12.14 11.77 15.24
N LEU A 86 12.67 11.70 14.02
CA LEU A 86 13.77 12.55 13.58
C LEU A 86 13.30 13.69 12.68
N LEU A 87 12.45 13.40 11.69
CA LEU A 87 11.94 14.41 10.76
C LEU A 87 11.29 15.60 11.47
N PRO A 88 10.39 15.43 12.47
CA PRO A 88 9.80 16.58 13.16
C PRO A 88 10.85 17.43 13.89
N ARG A 89 11.91 16.80 14.41
CA ARG A 89 13.01 17.50 15.10
C ARG A 89 13.90 18.26 14.12
N LEU A 90 14.09 17.75 12.90
CA LEU A 90 14.81 18.44 11.83
C LEU A 90 14.03 19.67 11.35
N LEU A 91 12.74 19.50 11.07
CA LEU A 91 11.88 20.59 10.59
C LEU A 91 11.70 21.70 11.65
N ALA A 92 11.79 21.36 12.94
CA ALA A 92 11.79 22.35 14.01
C ALA A 92 13.04 23.27 14.01
N LEU A 93 14.13 22.89 13.34
CA LEU A 93 15.33 23.72 13.24
C LEU A 93 15.23 24.72 12.08
N LYS A 94 14.97 24.21 10.88
CA LYS A 94 14.85 24.98 9.64
C LYS A 94 14.17 24.08 8.60
N ASN A 95 13.35 24.68 7.74
CA ASN A 95 12.88 23.98 6.54
C ASN A 95 14.08 23.68 5.61
N PRO A 96 14.11 22.50 4.97
CA PRO A 96 15.18 22.14 4.04
C PRO A 96 15.14 23.06 2.82
N ASP A 97 16.32 23.38 2.28
CA ASP A 97 16.41 24.13 1.03
C ASP A 97 16.04 23.25 -0.20
N ALA A 98 16.11 21.91 -0.05
CA ALA A 98 15.81 20.93 -1.07
C ALA A 98 14.86 19.83 -0.57
N THR A 99 13.57 19.91 -0.91
CA THR A 99 12.53 18.95 -0.49
C THR A 99 12.65 17.57 -1.13
N PHE A 100 13.26 17.48 -2.32
CA PHE A 100 13.38 16.22 -3.06
C PHE A 100 14.17 15.14 -2.30
N LEU A 101 15.12 15.50 -1.44
CA LEU A 101 15.85 14.53 -0.63
C LEU A 101 14.97 13.92 0.45
N LEU A 102 14.13 14.73 1.10
CA LEU A 102 13.12 14.24 2.03
C LEU A 102 12.11 13.36 1.29
N TYR A 103 11.71 13.76 0.08
CA TYR A 103 10.85 12.93 -0.77
C TYR A 103 11.44 11.54 -0.96
N SER A 104 12.72 11.44 -1.34
CA SER A 104 13.37 10.16 -1.59
C SER A 104 13.41 9.26 -0.34
N VAL A 105 13.61 9.84 0.85
CA VAL A 105 13.54 9.10 2.10
C VAL A 105 12.13 8.54 2.34
N ILE A 106 11.10 9.36 2.21
CA ILE A 106 9.72 8.91 2.46
C ILE A 106 9.27 7.93 1.36
N TYR A 107 9.66 8.17 0.12
CA TYR A 107 9.38 7.29 -1.01
C TYR A 107 10.06 5.92 -0.87
N HIS A 108 11.23 5.85 -0.24
CA HIS A 108 11.88 4.58 0.07
C HIS A 108 10.96 3.63 0.87
N GLU A 109 10.26 4.14 1.89
CA GLU A 109 9.29 3.35 2.67
C GLU A 109 8.18 2.78 1.77
N ALA A 110 7.64 3.62 0.86
CA ALA A 110 6.61 3.19 -0.09
C ALA A 110 7.14 2.15 -1.12
N ASN A 111 8.38 2.31 -1.57
CA ASN A 111 9.04 1.40 -2.51
C ASN A 111 9.29 0.04 -1.87
N VAL A 112 9.85 0.00 -0.65
CA VAL A 112 10.06 -1.25 0.09
C VAL A 112 8.73 -1.93 0.43
N CYS A 113 7.71 -1.15 0.80
CA CYS A 113 6.37 -1.69 1.05
C CYS A 113 5.76 -2.30 -0.23
N SER A 114 6.00 -1.70 -1.39
CA SER A 114 5.53 -2.21 -2.67
C SER A 114 6.27 -3.48 -3.09
N LEU A 115 7.59 -3.55 -2.88
CA LEU A 115 8.37 -4.76 -3.13
C LEU A 115 7.92 -5.91 -2.22
N LEU A 116 7.68 -5.65 -0.93
CA LEU A 116 7.14 -6.63 -0.01
C LEU A 116 5.75 -7.11 -0.42
N GLU A 117 4.85 -6.21 -0.84
CA GLU A 117 3.53 -6.62 -1.37
C GLU A 117 3.67 -7.56 -2.57
N THR A 118 4.55 -7.26 -3.52
CA THR A 118 4.79 -8.11 -4.70
C THR A 118 5.36 -9.49 -4.30
N VAL A 119 6.36 -9.53 -3.42
CA VAL A 119 7.01 -10.79 -3.01
C VAL A 119 6.08 -11.67 -2.17
N LEU A 120 5.28 -11.06 -1.29
CA LEU A 120 4.38 -11.77 -0.37
C LEU A 120 3.09 -12.25 -1.02
N TYR A 121 2.78 -11.83 -2.25
CA TYR A 121 1.69 -12.41 -3.04
C TYR A 121 1.81 -13.95 -3.12
N HIS A 122 3.04 -14.46 -3.10
CA HIS A 122 3.32 -15.90 -3.10
C HIS A 122 3.45 -16.48 -1.70
N ARG A 123 2.92 -17.69 -1.53
CA ARG A 123 3.00 -18.45 -0.27
C ARG A 123 4.45 -18.68 0.20
N THR A 124 5.39 -18.91 -0.73
CA THR A 124 6.82 -19.05 -0.39
C THR A 124 7.41 -17.78 0.19
N GLY A 125 6.94 -16.61 -0.24
CA GLY A 125 7.29 -15.32 0.37
C GLY A 125 6.79 -15.22 1.80
N CYS A 126 5.57 -15.68 2.08
CA CYS A 126 5.01 -15.72 3.44
C CYS A 126 5.79 -16.68 4.36
N GLU A 127 6.12 -17.87 3.88
CA GLU A 127 6.93 -18.85 4.61
C GLU A 127 8.32 -18.29 4.99
N ALA A 128 8.95 -17.57 4.06
CA ALA A 128 10.26 -16.96 4.27
C ALA A 128 10.28 -15.82 5.32
N LEU A 129 9.13 -15.33 5.78
CA LEU A 129 9.06 -14.33 6.85
C LEU A 129 9.50 -14.89 8.21
N GLY A 130 9.16 -16.14 8.52
CA GLY A 130 9.33 -16.70 9.85
C GLY A 130 8.77 -15.78 10.96
N SER A 131 9.56 -15.57 12.03
CA SER A 131 9.18 -14.71 13.17
C SER A 131 9.05 -13.22 12.82
N TYR A 132 9.68 -12.75 11.74
CA TYR A 132 9.58 -11.35 11.30
C TYR A 132 8.19 -10.98 10.76
N ALA A 133 7.32 -11.98 10.52
CA ALA A 133 5.91 -11.74 10.24
C ALA A 133 5.22 -10.90 11.32
N LEU A 134 5.63 -11.05 12.60
CA LEU A 134 5.05 -10.30 13.72
C LEU A 134 5.34 -8.80 13.61
N ASP A 135 6.57 -8.44 13.25
CA ASP A 135 6.97 -7.06 13.01
C ASP A 135 6.19 -6.47 11.81
N LEU A 136 5.98 -7.28 10.76
CA LEU A 136 5.23 -6.82 9.59
C LEU A 136 3.73 -6.63 9.88
N VAL A 137 3.10 -7.50 10.67
CA VAL A 137 1.71 -7.34 11.13
C VAL A 137 1.55 -6.02 11.90
N ASP A 138 2.46 -5.72 12.83
CA ASP A 138 2.47 -4.47 13.60
C ASP A 138 2.62 -3.24 12.71
N TYR A 139 3.48 -3.34 11.70
CA TYR A 139 3.71 -2.26 10.75
C TYR A 139 2.44 -1.98 9.95
N CYS A 140 1.83 -3.02 9.39
CA CYS A 140 0.62 -2.90 8.58
C CYS A 140 -0.56 -2.38 9.39
N ALA A 141 -0.74 -2.82 10.64
CA ALA A 141 -1.77 -2.27 11.53
C ALA A 141 -1.61 -0.76 11.73
N GLN A 142 -0.38 -0.29 12.00
CA GLN A 142 -0.10 1.15 12.13
C GLN A 142 -0.31 1.91 10.81
N ALA A 143 0.12 1.35 9.67
CA ALA A 143 -0.05 1.96 8.37
C ALA A 143 -1.54 2.10 7.97
N ILE A 144 -2.33 1.05 8.21
CA ILE A 144 -3.78 1.06 7.98
C ILE A 144 -4.47 2.03 8.94
N GLY A 145 -4.06 2.09 10.21
CA GLY A 145 -4.56 3.09 11.15
C GLY A 145 -4.29 4.53 10.70
N ARG A 146 -3.09 4.82 10.17
CA ARG A 146 -2.78 6.11 9.54
C ARG A 146 -3.65 6.38 8.32
N LEU A 147 -3.89 5.38 7.47
CA LEU A 147 -4.78 5.49 6.31
C LEU A 147 -6.21 5.84 6.73
N ILE A 148 -6.78 5.16 7.73
CA ILE A 148 -8.11 5.47 8.28
C ILE A 148 -8.15 6.92 8.78
N GLY A 149 -7.17 7.32 9.60
CA GLY A 149 -7.08 8.69 10.11
C GLY A 149 -6.93 9.72 8.99
N LEU A 150 -6.20 9.40 7.93
CA LEU A 150 -6.02 10.26 6.76
C LEU A 150 -7.35 10.46 6.02
N LEU A 151 -8.10 9.38 5.78
CA LEU A 151 -9.42 9.43 5.13
C LEU A 151 -10.46 10.18 5.97
N ALA A 152 -10.48 9.94 7.28
CA ALA A 152 -11.37 10.63 8.21
C ALA A 152 -11.13 12.16 8.25
N ASN A 153 -9.91 12.60 7.90
CA ASN A 153 -9.55 14.01 7.75
C ASN A 153 -9.80 14.56 6.34
N GLY A 154 -10.62 13.90 5.52
CA GLY A 154 -11.05 14.39 4.21
C GLY A 154 -10.00 14.23 3.10
N TYR A 155 -9.03 13.32 3.23
CA TYR A 155 -7.98 13.20 2.20
C TYR A 155 -8.49 12.87 0.80
N ASN A 156 -9.60 12.12 0.69
CA ASN A 156 -10.24 11.80 -0.59
C ASN A 156 -11.25 12.89 -1.04
N ASP A 157 -11.48 13.92 -0.23
CA ASP A 157 -12.31 15.07 -0.59
C ASP A 157 -11.40 16.13 -1.24
N ARG A 158 -11.29 16.06 -2.57
CA ARG A 158 -10.38 16.93 -3.34
C ARG A 158 -11.08 18.16 -3.92
N GLU A 159 -12.30 18.48 -3.50
CA GLU A 159 -13.07 19.62 -4.01
C GLU A 159 -12.34 20.95 -3.77
N ASP A 160 -11.67 21.08 -2.62
CA ASP A 160 -10.93 22.29 -2.20
C ASP A 160 -9.42 22.24 -2.51
N ASP A 161 -8.95 21.24 -3.25
CA ASP A 161 -7.53 21.14 -3.59
C ASP A 161 -7.08 22.36 -4.45
N LEU A 162 -5.93 22.96 -4.11
CA LEU A 162 -5.35 24.13 -4.82
C LEU A 162 -4.95 23.81 -6.27
N PRO A 163 -5.28 24.64 -7.29
CA PRO A 163 -4.79 24.55 -8.68
C PRO A 163 -3.31 24.15 -8.80
N PRO A 164 -2.90 23.32 -9.78
CA PRO A 164 -1.49 23.00 -9.98
C PRO A 164 -0.58 24.24 -10.04
N GLU A 165 -1.09 25.34 -10.60
CA GLU A 165 -0.40 26.62 -10.69
C GLU A 165 -0.20 27.28 -9.31
N GLU A 166 -1.13 27.07 -8.38
CA GLU A 166 -1.04 27.57 -7.00
C GLU A 166 -0.14 26.68 -6.14
N LEU A 167 -0.09 25.37 -6.41
CA LEU A 167 0.84 24.45 -5.76
C LEU A 167 2.31 24.79 -6.05
N LEU A 168 2.62 25.44 -7.18
CA LEU A 168 3.98 25.93 -7.47
C LEU A 168 4.45 27.02 -6.49
N ASN A 169 3.52 27.69 -5.80
CA ASN A 169 3.80 28.75 -4.84
C ASN A 169 3.55 28.30 -3.39
N GLU A 170 3.31 27.01 -3.14
CA GLU A 170 3.09 26.50 -1.79
C GLU A 170 4.36 26.65 -0.94
N SER A 171 4.19 26.76 0.39
CA SER A 171 5.34 26.83 1.27
C SER A 171 6.05 25.47 1.34
N THR A 172 7.35 25.46 1.58
CA THR A 172 8.13 24.22 1.80
C THR A 172 7.53 23.34 2.89
N SER A 173 6.95 23.95 3.93
CA SER A 173 6.30 23.21 5.02
C SER A 173 5.03 22.51 4.53
N ASP A 174 4.21 23.19 3.72
CA ASP A 174 2.97 22.63 3.18
C ASP A 174 3.27 21.53 2.16
N GLU A 175 4.29 21.72 1.32
CA GLU A 175 4.79 20.70 0.39
C GLU A 175 5.16 19.41 1.14
N ILE A 176 5.97 19.51 2.20
CA ILE A 176 6.41 18.35 3.00
C ILE A 176 5.21 17.61 3.63
N VAL A 177 4.24 18.35 4.16
CA VAL A 177 3.02 17.76 4.72
C VAL A 177 2.20 17.05 3.64
N ARG A 178 2.03 17.68 2.48
CA ARG A 178 1.31 17.12 1.33
C ARG A 178 1.98 15.85 0.82
N MET A 179 3.31 15.85 0.70
CA MET A 179 4.11 14.68 0.32
C MET A 179 3.95 13.54 1.32
N GLY A 180 4.06 13.85 2.63
CA GLY A 180 3.89 12.87 3.70
C GLY A 180 2.53 12.19 3.68
N ARG A 181 1.45 12.99 3.53
CA ARG A 181 0.08 12.48 3.38
C ARG A 181 -0.08 11.59 2.14
N GLY A 182 0.49 12.01 1.02
CA GLY A 182 0.50 11.23 -0.22
C GLY A 182 1.17 9.87 -0.07
N MET A 183 2.28 9.81 0.67
CA MET A 183 3.00 8.57 0.93
C MET A 183 2.29 7.69 1.95
N ASP A 184 1.72 8.25 3.02
CA ASP A 184 0.90 7.47 3.98
C ASP A 184 -0.29 6.80 3.30
N PHE A 185 -0.94 7.48 2.34
CA PHE A 185 -1.98 6.87 1.54
C PHE A 185 -1.46 5.66 0.75
N ARG A 186 -0.36 5.83 0.01
CA ARG A 186 0.24 4.75 -0.81
C ARG A 186 0.67 3.56 0.05
N ILE A 187 1.39 3.82 1.15
CA ILE A 187 1.85 2.80 2.10
C ILE A 187 0.66 2.07 2.73
N GLY A 188 -0.39 2.81 3.11
CA GLY A 188 -1.61 2.24 3.67
C GLY A 188 -2.32 1.29 2.71
N ILE A 189 -2.49 1.69 1.44
CA ILE A 189 -3.08 0.82 0.41
C ILE A 189 -2.25 -0.46 0.22
N LYS A 190 -0.92 -0.34 0.11
CA LYS A 190 -0.02 -1.49 -0.04
C LYS A 190 -0.05 -2.41 1.18
N SER A 191 -0.22 -1.84 2.38
CA SER A 191 -0.36 -2.60 3.63
C SER A 191 -1.65 -3.43 3.68
N LEU A 192 -2.73 -2.99 3.03
CA LEU A 192 -3.94 -3.82 2.87
C LEU A 192 -3.67 -5.08 2.05
N GLY A 193 -2.89 -4.93 0.97
CA GLY A 193 -2.47 -6.05 0.15
C GLY A 193 -1.62 -7.05 0.93
N ILE A 194 -0.58 -6.56 1.61
CA ILE A 194 0.30 -7.36 2.47
C ILE A 194 -0.51 -8.14 3.51
N VAL A 195 -1.41 -7.48 4.24
CA VAL A 195 -2.24 -8.13 5.28
C VAL A 195 -3.11 -9.22 4.68
N SER A 196 -3.71 -8.97 3.51
CA SER A 196 -4.50 -10.01 2.85
C SER A 196 -3.67 -11.24 2.50
N TYR A 197 -2.39 -11.09 2.14
CA TYR A 197 -1.51 -12.24 1.88
C TYR A 197 -1.08 -12.94 3.15
N LEU A 198 -0.77 -12.19 4.22
CA LEU A 198 -0.46 -12.76 5.53
C LEU A 198 -1.64 -13.58 6.09
N VAL A 199 -2.87 -13.12 5.89
CA VAL A 199 -4.08 -13.85 6.29
C VAL A 199 -4.31 -15.10 5.42
N ASP A 200 -4.02 -15.03 4.12
CA ASP A 200 -4.14 -16.19 3.22
C ASP A 200 -3.07 -17.26 3.47
N GLY A 201 -1.86 -16.85 3.85
CA GLY A 201 -0.73 -17.69 4.22
C GLY A 201 -0.59 -17.93 5.71
N LEU A 202 -1.62 -17.71 6.52
CA LEU A 202 -1.52 -17.73 7.98
C LEU A 202 -0.99 -19.06 8.54
N ASP A 203 -1.32 -20.17 7.89
CA ASP A 203 -0.86 -21.52 8.25
C ASP A 203 0.66 -21.72 8.07
N LEU A 204 1.33 -20.82 7.36
CA LEU A 204 2.78 -20.80 7.17
C LEU A 204 3.48 -19.87 8.18
N LEU A 205 2.72 -19.09 8.94
CA LEU A 205 3.26 -18.09 9.88
C LEU A 205 3.34 -18.67 11.31
N PRO A 206 4.17 -18.09 12.19
CA PRO A 206 4.19 -18.48 13.60
C PRO A 206 2.81 -18.30 14.24
N LEU A 207 2.46 -19.17 15.20
CA LEU A 207 1.17 -19.14 15.91
C LEU A 207 0.86 -17.77 16.53
N SER A 208 1.90 -17.05 17.00
CA SER A 208 1.77 -15.70 17.56
C SER A 208 1.18 -14.70 16.56
N ALA A 209 1.29 -14.93 15.24
CA ALA A 209 0.74 -14.06 14.21
C ALA A 209 -0.79 -14.02 14.26
N ALA A 210 -1.44 -15.16 14.51
CA ALA A 210 -2.89 -15.26 14.70
C ALA A 210 -3.36 -14.40 15.88
N THR A 211 -2.72 -14.57 17.05
CA THR A 211 -2.98 -13.75 18.24
C THR A 211 -2.80 -12.26 17.93
N ARG A 212 -1.75 -11.90 17.20
CA ARG A 212 -1.44 -10.49 16.92
C ARG A 212 -2.44 -9.85 15.96
N LEU A 213 -2.87 -10.57 14.93
CA LEU A 213 -3.92 -10.13 14.01
C LEU A 213 -5.24 -9.86 14.75
N VAL A 214 -5.64 -10.75 15.66
CA VAL A 214 -7.00 -10.75 16.17
C VAL A 214 -7.13 -10.11 17.55
N ARG A 215 -6.19 -10.38 18.47
CA ARG A 215 -6.25 -9.89 19.86
C ARG A 215 -5.50 -8.59 20.08
N ILE A 216 -4.39 -8.36 19.38
CA ILE A 216 -3.58 -7.12 19.55
C ILE A 216 -4.11 -5.99 18.67
N HIS A 217 -4.32 -6.24 17.37
CA HIS A 217 -4.68 -5.17 16.42
C HIS A 217 -6.14 -5.17 15.96
N ASP A 218 -6.91 -6.22 16.27
CA ASP A 218 -8.32 -6.35 15.88
C ASP A 218 -8.56 -6.12 14.39
N PHE A 219 -7.81 -6.86 13.55
CA PHE A 219 -7.89 -6.75 12.10
C PHE A 219 -9.31 -6.92 11.52
N PRO A 220 -10.22 -7.78 12.06
CA PRO A 220 -11.59 -7.81 11.57
C PRO A 220 -12.30 -6.44 11.64
N CYS A 221 -12.15 -5.70 12.74
CA CYS A 221 -12.68 -4.34 12.85
C CYS A 221 -11.91 -3.34 11.99
N LEU A 222 -10.58 -3.46 11.94
CA LEU A 222 -9.74 -2.56 11.14
C LEU A 222 -10.07 -2.63 9.65
N ILE A 223 -10.26 -3.85 9.13
CA ILE A 223 -10.65 -4.09 7.74
C ILE A 223 -12.10 -3.65 7.50
N ALA A 224 -13.02 -3.89 8.44
CA ALA A 224 -14.38 -3.37 8.36
C ALA A 224 -14.40 -1.83 8.23
N GLU A 225 -13.59 -1.13 9.01
CA GLU A 225 -13.48 0.34 8.94
C GLU A 225 -12.96 0.82 7.58
N ILE A 226 -11.94 0.16 7.02
CA ILE A 226 -11.42 0.48 5.68
C ILE A 226 -12.49 0.28 4.60
N LEU A 227 -13.27 -0.79 4.66
CA LEU A 227 -14.35 -1.06 3.71
C LEU A 227 -15.40 0.05 3.72
N HIS A 228 -15.66 0.65 4.88
CA HIS A 228 -16.53 1.83 5.00
C HIS A 228 -15.86 3.10 4.48
N ALA A 229 -14.58 3.31 4.77
CA ALA A 229 -13.82 4.48 4.35
C ALA A 229 -13.55 4.53 2.83
N LYS A 230 -13.57 3.38 2.14
CA LYS A 230 -13.42 3.23 0.68
C LYS A 230 -12.23 4.02 0.11
N PRO A 231 -10.99 3.75 0.56
CA PRO A 231 -9.83 4.52 0.14
C PRO A 231 -9.56 4.51 -1.36
N TRP A 232 -10.06 3.51 -2.08
CA TRP A 232 -9.96 3.36 -3.54
C TRP A 232 -10.95 4.21 -4.33
N LEU A 233 -11.80 5.01 -3.68
CA LEU A 233 -12.77 5.88 -4.34
C LEU A 233 -12.61 7.32 -3.82
N ARG A 234 -12.53 8.28 -4.74
CA ARG A 234 -12.54 9.72 -4.41
C ARG A 234 -13.33 10.52 -5.42
N ARG A 235 -13.54 11.80 -5.12
CA ARG A 235 -14.01 12.80 -6.10
C ARG A 235 -12.90 13.81 -6.34
N ASN A 236 -12.67 14.15 -7.60
CA ASN A 236 -11.76 15.23 -7.95
C ASN A 236 -12.46 16.60 -7.86
N ARG A 237 -11.72 17.68 -8.16
CA ARG A 237 -12.21 19.08 -8.12
C ARG A 237 -13.40 19.35 -9.03
N GLU A 238 -13.52 18.61 -10.12
CA GLU A 238 -14.61 18.74 -11.09
C GLU A 238 -15.85 17.93 -10.65
N GLY A 239 -15.79 17.29 -9.48
CA GLY A 239 -16.84 16.40 -8.97
C GLY A 239 -16.88 15.03 -9.66
N VAL A 240 -15.89 14.72 -10.51
CA VAL A 240 -15.78 13.43 -11.20
C VAL A 240 -15.26 12.38 -10.23
N PHE A 241 -15.90 11.21 -10.21
CA PHE A 241 -15.43 10.08 -9.43
C PHE A 241 -14.14 9.50 -10.03
N GLU A 242 -13.17 9.22 -9.18
CA GLU A 242 -11.93 8.55 -9.55
C GLU A 242 -11.74 7.30 -8.71
N LYS A 243 -11.21 6.25 -9.33
CA LYS A 243 -10.83 5.01 -8.66
C LYS A 243 -9.32 4.83 -8.66
N TYR A 244 -8.79 4.42 -7.51
CA TYR A 244 -7.37 4.13 -7.38
C TYR A 244 -7.06 2.74 -7.93
N ARG A 245 -6.16 2.67 -8.92
CA ARG A 245 -5.74 1.42 -9.58
C ARG A 245 -4.26 1.53 -9.93
N ASN A 246 -3.48 0.49 -9.64
CA ASN A 246 -2.05 0.40 -10.03
C ASN A 246 -1.22 1.64 -9.71
N GLY A 247 -1.44 2.27 -8.55
CA GLY A 247 -0.66 3.44 -8.13
C GLY A 247 -1.17 4.79 -8.64
N THR A 248 -2.22 4.82 -9.46
CA THR A 248 -2.76 6.03 -10.07
C THR A 248 -4.27 6.15 -9.86
N TRP A 249 -4.75 7.38 -9.94
CA TRP A 249 -6.18 7.68 -9.88
C TRP A 249 -6.73 7.77 -11.30
N ILE A 250 -7.77 7.00 -11.58
CA ILE A 250 -8.37 6.88 -12.91
C ILE A 250 -9.82 7.37 -12.86
N PRO A 251 -10.23 8.32 -13.71
CA PRO A 251 -11.62 8.75 -13.83
C PRO A 251 -12.57 7.59 -14.11
N ALA A 252 -13.71 7.57 -13.41
CA ALA A 252 -14.76 6.57 -13.54
C ALA A 252 -16.09 7.24 -13.87
N HIS A 253 -16.69 6.85 -14.99
CA HIS A 253 -17.96 7.36 -15.48
C HIS A 253 -19.00 6.23 -15.61
N GLY A 254 -20.28 6.56 -15.38
CA GLY A 254 -21.38 5.59 -15.49
C GLY A 254 -21.13 4.31 -14.69
N ASP A 255 -21.26 3.16 -15.34
CA ASP A 255 -21.11 1.84 -14.71
C ASP A 255 -19.68 1.58 -14.17
N ALA A 256 -18.67 2.29 -14.67
CA ALA A 256 -17.29 2.16 -14.15
C ALA A 256 -17.18 2.61 -12.69
N ILE A 257 -18.10 3.48 -12.22
CA ILE A 257 -18.19 3.90 -10.81
C ILE A 257 -18.55 2.71 -9.91
N LEU A 258 -19.27 1.72 -10.45
CA LEU A 258 -19.73 0.54 -9.73
C LEU A 258 -18.78 -0.66 -9.87
N LYS A 259 -17.82 -0.60 -10.81
CA LYS A 259 -16.82 -1.66 -11.01
C LYS A 259 -15.87 -1.79 -9.82
N VAL A 260 -15.88 -2.91 -9.13
CA VAL A 260 -15.01 -3.19 -7.97
C VAL A 260 -13.54 -3.08 -8.38
N THR A 261 -12.71 -2.51 -7.51
CA THR A 261 -11.25 -2.46 -7.72
C THR A 261 -10.58 -3.72 -7.16
N ASP A 262 -9.38 -4.05 -7.65
CA ASP A 262 -8.63 -5.21 -7.15
C ASP A 262 -8.35 -5.10 -5.64
N THR A 263 -7.96 -3.90 -5.17
CA THR A 263 -7.74 -3.62 -3.75
C THR A 263 -9.03 -3.76 -2.92
N GLU A 264 -10.16 -3.31 -3.44
CA GLU A 264 -11.47 -3.47 -2.79
C GLU A 264 -11.84 -4.95 -2.66
N ALA A 265 -11.72 -5.71 -3.75
CA ALA A 265 -11.99 -7.15 -3.75
C ALA A 265 -11.10 -7.88 -2.75
N GLN A 266 -9.79 -7.58 -2.76
CA GLN A 266 -8.82 -8.15 -1.84
C GLN A 266 -9.15 -7.81 -0.38
N THR A 267 -9.58 -6.58 -0.09
CA THR A 267 -9.98 -6.16 1.27
C THR A 267 -11.21 -6.95 1.74
N TRP A 268 -12.19 -7.18 0.86
CA TRP A 268 -13.34 -8.04 1.17
C TRP A 268 -12.94 -9.49 1.43
N PHE A 269 -12.08 -10.06 0.59
CA PHE A 269 -11.59 -11.42 0.78
C PHE A 269 -10.72 -11.56 2.03
N CYS A 270 -10.01 -10.51 2.43
CA CYS A 270 -9.30 -10.45 3.70
C CYS A 270 -10.29 -10.57 4.88
N LEU A 271 -11.37 -9.78 4.90
CA LEU A 271 -12.41 -9.89 5.93
C LEU A 271 -13.08 -11.27 5.91
N TYR A 272 -13.38 -11.80 4.73
CA TYR A 272 -13.92 -13.15 4.56
C TYR A 272 -13.00 -14.19 5.24
N ARG A 273 -11.71 -14.20 4.89
CA ARG A 273 -10.74 -15.17 5.42
C ARG A 273 -10.58 -15.05 6.93
N LEU A 274 -10.53 -13.84 7.46
CA LEU A 274 -10.46 -13.60 8.92
C LEU A 274 -11.66 -14.23 9.65
N LEU A 275 -12.89 -13.95 9.19
CA LEU A 275 -14.11 -14.39 9.87
C LEU A 275 -14.44 -15.87 9.65
N PHE A 276 -13.97 -16.47 8.56
CA PHE A 276 -14.19 -17.89 8.26
C PHE A 276 -13.03 -18.79 8.70
N ASN A 277 -11.96 -18.23 9.27
CA ASN A 277 -10.89 -19.02 9.87
C ASN A 277 -11.27 -19.43 11.30
N GLY A 278 -11.59 -20.71 11.47
CA GLY A 278 -12.01 -21.26 12.77
C GLY A 278 -10.94 -21.24 13.86
N GLU A 279 -9.65 -21.17 13.51
CA GLU A 279 -8.57 -21.03 14.49
C GLU A 279 -8.48 -19.59 15.01
N LEU A 280 -8.53 -18.60 14.09
CA LEU A 280 -8.58 -17.18 14.45
C LEU A 280 -9.80 -16.83 15.30
N MET A 281 -10.98 -17.31 14.88
CA MET A 281 -12.24 -16.92 15.48
C MET A 281 -12.54 -17.64 16.80
N ARG A 282 -11.80 -18.70 17.13
CA ARG A 282 -11.93 -19.42 18.42
C ARG A 282 -11.68 -18.51 19.61
N ASP A 283 -10.68 -17.64 19.49
CA ASP A 283 -10.22 -16.74 20.54
C ASP A 283 -10.69 -15.29 20.32
N TYR A 284 -11.51 -15.04 19.28
CA TYR A 284 -12.08 -13.73 18.98
C TYR A 284 -13.45 -13.54 19.63
N GLU A 285 -13.46 -12.86 20.78
CA GLU A 285 -14.72 -12.50 21.44
C GLU A 285 -15.45 -11.39 20.67
N ILE A 286 -16.61 -11.67 20.10
CA ILE A 286 -17.45 -10.64 19.48
C ILE A 286 -18.26 -9.92 20.58
N ASN A 287 -17.75 -8.78 21.03
CA ASN A 287 -18.46 -7.87 21.93
C ASN A 287 -19.38 -6.91 21.13
N GLY A 288 -20.22 -6.14 21.83
CA GLY A 288 -21.16 -5.21 21.17
C GLY A 288 -20.51 -4.14 20.28
N TYR A 289 -19.25 -3.76 20.52
CA TYR A 289 -18.52 -2.89 19.59
C TYR A 289 -18.18 -3.63 18.29
N ARG A 290 -17.53 -4.79 18.38
CA ARG A 290 -17.13 -5.62 17.23
C ARG A 290 -18.32 -6.04 16.40
N HIS A 291 -19.40 -6.44 17.07
CA HIS A 291 -20.67 -6.78 16.44
C HIS A 291 -21.19 -5.66 15.55
N ARG A 292 -21.25 -4.42 16.07
CA ARG A 292 -21.71 -3.26 15.32
C ARG A 292 -20.76 -2.89 14.18
N GLU A 293 -19.46 -2.83 14.45
CA GLU A 293 -18.47 -2.39 13.45
C GLU A 293 -18.29 -3.37 12.30
N ILE A 294 -18.33 -4.68 12.56
CA ILE A 294 -18.27 -5.70 11.52
C ILE A 294 -19.65 -5.84 10.84
N GLY A 295 -20.73 -5.76 11.63
CA GLY A 295 -22.10 -5.87 11.15
C GLY A 295 -22.49 -4.76 10.17
N LYS A 296 -22.00 -3.51 10.34
CA LYS A 296 -22.32 -2.41 9.39
C LYS A 296 -21.88 -2.70 7.96
N CYS A 297 -20.92 -3.60 7.74
CA CYS A 297 -20.48 -4.00 6.40
C CYS A 297 -21.59 -4.65 5.56
N VAL A 298 -22.64 -5.23 6.16
CA VAL A 298 -23.81 -5.75 5.42
C VAL A 298 -24.38 -4.71 4.46
N GLY A 299 -24.44 -3.44 4.88
CA GLY A 299 -24.98 -2.34 4.06
C GLY A 299 -24.13 -2.01 2.83
N LEU A 300 -22.87 -2.45 2.80
CA LEU A 300 -21.98 -2.28 1.65
C LEU A 300 -22.12 -3.42 0.62
N MET A 301 -22.64 -4.58 1.03
CA MET A 301 -22.76 -5.78 0.19
C MET A 301 -24.06 -5.79 -0.63
N ASN A 302 -24.17 -4.82 -1.54
CA ASN A 302 -25.28 -4.71 -2.49
C ASN A 302 -25.20 -5.79 -3.60
N GLU A 303 -26.26 -5.92 -4.40
CA GLU A 303 -26.34 -6.92 -5.48
C GLU A 303 -25.21 -6.74 -6.51
N GLN A 304 -24.87 -5.51 -6.87
CA GLN A 304 -23.81 -5.21 -7.84
C GLN A 304 -22.42 -5.65 -7.37
N LEU A 305 -22.14 -5.57 -6.07
CA LEU A 305 -20.91 -6.11 -5.47
C LEU A 305 -20.90 -7.64 -5.58
N LEU A 306 -22.01 -8.28 -5.24
CA LEU A 306 -22.12 -9.75 -5.21
C LEU A 306 -22.15 -10.37 -6.61
N ASP A 307 -22.68 -9.66 -7.61
CA ASP A 307 -22.62 -10.08 -9.01
C ASP A 307 -21.17 -10.12 -9.51
N GLN A 308 -20.35 -9.15 -9.07
CA GLN A 308 -18.93 -9.10 -9.39
C GLN A 308 -18.09 -10.06 -8.54
N LEU A 309 -18.47 -10.30 -7.28
CA LEU A 309 -17.76 -11.14 -6.31
C LEU A 309 -18.70 -12.16 -5.64
N PRO A 310 -19.23 -13.16 -6.39
CA PRO A 310 -20.22 -14.10 -5.87
C PRO A 310 -19.69 -14.98 -4.74
N ALA A 311 -18.36 -15.16 -4.65
CA ALA A 311 -17.71 -15.85 -3.55
C ALA A 311 -17.92 -15.18 -2.17
N LEU A 312 -18.39 -13.92 -2.13
CA LEU A 312 -18.69 -13.21 -0.88
C LEU A 312 -20.14 -13.39 -0.39
N ILE A 313 -21.00 -14.12 -1.11
CA ILE A 313 -22.36 -14.42 -0.66
C ILE A 313 -22.39 -15.06 0.74
N PRO A 314 -21.54 -16.05 1.08
CA PRO A 314 -21.49 -16.61 2.43
C PRO A 314 -21.13 -15.58 3.50
N LEU A 315 -20.24 -14.62 3.19
CA LEU A 315 -19.91 -13.53 4.11
C LEU A 315 -21.13 -12.64 4.37
N LYS A 316 -21.90 -12.28 3.34
CA LYS A 316 -23.15 -11.52 3.55
C LYS A 316 -24.12 -12.27 4.46
N GLN A 317 -24.30 -13.57 4.24
CA GLN A 317 -25.17 -14.40 5.09
C GLN A 317 -24.67 -14.44 6.55
N HIS A 318 -23.37 -14.60 6.74
CA HIS A 318 -22.74 -14.58 8.06
C HIS A 318 -22.97 -13.23 8.77
N LEU A 319 -22.72 -12.11 8.08
CA LEU A 319 -22.90 -10.78 8.64
C LEU A 319 -24.39 -10.44 8.93
N CYS A 320 -25.33 -10.90 8.09
CA CYS A 320 -26.76 -10.79 8.38
C CYS A 320 -27.14 -11.59 9.63
N THR A 321 -26.61 -12.81 9.78
CA THR A 321 -26.83 -13.63 10.98
C THR A 321 -26.27 -12.93 12.20
N LEU A 322 -25.07 -12.35 12.08
CA LEU A 322 -24.44 -11.58 13.14
C LEU A 322 -25.39 -10.46 13.61
N GLN A 323 -25.89 -9.61 12.70
CA GLN A 323 -26.82 -8.53 13.03
C GLN A 323 -28.12 -8.97 13.72
N LEU A 324 -28.64 -10.15 13.39
CA LEU A 324 -29.85 -10.71 14.01
C LEU A 324 -29.59 -11.27 15.42
N THR A 325 -28.36 -11.70 15.67
CA THR A 325 -27.93 -12.22 16.97
C THR A 325 -27.65 -11.03 17.88
N ASN A 326 -28.69 -10.41 18.43
CA ASN A 326 -28.57 -9.37 19.44
C ASN A 326 -27.97 -9.95 20.72
N ASP A 327 -27.11 -9.17 21.39
CA ASP A 327 -26.50 -9.41 22.71
C ASP A 327 -27.38 -10.27 23.63
N THR A 328 -27.22 -11.59 23.53
CA THR A 328 -27.49 -12.47 24.65
C THR A 328 -26.15 -12.61 25.34
N GLY A 329 -25.94 -11.77 26.36
CA GLY A 329 -24.81 -11.87 27.28
C GLY A 329 -24.86 -13.18 28.05
N VAL A 330 -24.64 -14.30 27.36
CA VAL A 330 -24.67 -15.65 27.90
C VAL A 330 -23.39 -16.35 27.49
N GLY A 331 -22.50 -16.46 28.47
CA GLY A 331 -21.35 -17.35 28.40
C GLY A 331 -20.04 -16.62 28.16
N GLY A 332 -19.64 -15.73 29.07
CA GLY A 332 -18.23 -15.46 29.27
C GLY A 332 -17.54 -16.77 29.67
N SER A 333 -17.08 -17.54 28.68
CA SER A 333 -16.06 -18.55 28.89
C SER A 333 -14.83 -17.78 29.31
N THR A 334 -14.51 -17.86 30.61
CA THR A 334 -13.24 -17.39 31.17
C THR A 334 -12.14 -17.79 30.19
N PRO A 335 -11.33 -16.85 29.66
CA PRO A 335 -10.27 -17.22 28.75
C PRO A 335 -9.36 -18.16 29.54
N SER A 336 -9.32 -19.44 29.14
CA SER A 336 -8.28 -20.32 29.60
C SER A 336 -7.00 -19.68 29.09
N ALA A 337 -6.26 -19.01 29.97
CA ALA A 337 -4.94 -18.51 29.64
C ALA A 337 -4.08 -19.74 29.33
N SER A 338 -4.06 -20.14 28.06
CA SER A 338 -3.03 -21.01 27.56
C SER A 338 -1.72 -20.27 27.78
N PHE A 339 -0.83 -20.87 28.57
CA PHE A 339 0.53 -20.37 28.69
C PHE A 339 1.23 -20.65 27.36
N LEU A 340 1.01 -19.74 26.40
CA LEU A 340 1.73 -19.74 25.13
C LEU A 340 3.00 -18.91 25.33
N LEU A 341 4.16 -19.49 25.05
CA LEU A 341 5.39 -18.73 24.90
C LEU A 341 5.32 -18.04 23.54
N GLU A 342 4.91 -16.77 23.54
CA GLU A 342 4.77 -15.97 22.32
C GLU A 342 6.11 -15.32 21.94
N GLU A 343 6.48 -15.47 20.68
CA GLU A 343 7.50 -14.62 20.05
C GLU A 343 6.99 -13.17 19.99
N LEU A 344 7.89 -12.22 20.19
CA LEU A 344 7.58 -10.79 20.16
C LEU A 344 8.30 -10.12 18.98
N PRO A 345 7.69 -9.09 18.36
CA PRO A 345 8.37 -8.27 17.36
C PRO A 345 9.46 -7.43 18.01
N GLU A 346 10.62 -7.33 17.35
CA GLU A 346 11.82 -6.74 17.96
C GLU A 346 12.44 -5.61 17.12
N ILE A 347 12.13 -5.51 15.83
CA ILE A 347 12.85 -4.63 14.90
C ILE A 347 12.75 -3.17 15.33
N ARG A 348 11.51 -2.70 15.56
CA ARG A 348 11.27 -1.30 15.96
C ARG A 348 11.98 -0.95 17.26
N GLU A 349 11.90 -1.82 18.26
CA GLU A 349 12.52 -1.59 19.56
C GLU A 349 14.05 -1.55 19.44
N LYS A 350 14.65 -2.51 18.72
CA LYS A 350 16.10 -2.54 18.45
C LYS A 350 16.59 -1.26 17.77
N LEU A 351 15.88 -0.77 16.76
CA LEU A 351 16.22 0.48 16.06
C LEU A 351 16.14 1.69 16.99
N VAL A 352 15.09 1.81 17.79
CA VAL A 352 14.93 2.91 18.76
C VAL A 352 16.01 2.86 19.84
N LEU A 353 16.33 1.66 20.36
CA LEU A 353 17.40 1.47 21.34
C LEU A 353 18.78 1.84 20.75
N ALA A 354 19.07 1.42 19.52
CA ALA A 354 20.30 1.80 18.82
C ALA A 354 20.41 3.31 18.64
N ALA A 355 19.33 3.98 18.20
CA ALA A 355 19.29 5.43 18.05
C ALA A 355 19.47 6.16 19.40
N ARG A 356 18.86 5.64 20.49
CA ARG A 356 19.02 6.19 21.84
C ARG A 356 20.45 6.08 22.37
N ARG A 357 21.18 5.01 22.04
CA ARG A 357 22.59 4.82 22.43
C ARG A 357 23.51 5.86 21.82
N ILE A 358 23.26 6.25 20.57
CA ILE A 358 23.99 7.35 19.90
C ILE A 358 23.51 8.70 20.48
N GLY A 359 22.20 8.82 20.71
CA GLY A 359 21.55 10.00 21.26
C GLY A 359 20.94 10.87 20.16
N TRP A 360 19.65 11.15 20.29
CA TRP A 360 18.86 11.85 19.27
C TRP A 360 19.43 13.20 18.87
N LYS A 361 20.02 13.96 19.80
CA LYS A 361 20.64 15.26 19.48
C LYS A 361 21.84 15.13 18.55
N GLN A 362 22.67 14.11 18.75
CA GLN A 362 23.83 13.85 17.89
C GLN A 362 23.38 13.41 16.50
N ILE A 363 22.35 12.56 16.43
CA ILE A 363 21.77 12.12 15.16
C ILE A 363 21.18 13.31 14.40
N VAL A 364 20.41 14.17 15.06
CA VAL A 364 19.85 15.40 14.46
C VAL A 364 20.95 16.28 13.88
N GLU A 365 22.06 16.49 14.61
CA GLU A 365 23.17 17.31 14.12
C GLU A 365 23.86 16.70 12.89
N LYS A 366 24.03 15.38 12.86
CA LYS A 366 24.57 14.67 11.67
C LYS A 366 23.62 14.81 10.48
N GLN A 367 22.32 14.64 10.71
CA GLN A 367 21.28 14.61 9.67
C GLN A 367 20.95 16.02 9.16
N ARG A 368 21.10 17.04 9.99
CA ARG A 368 21.03 18.44 9.59
C ARG A 368 21.97 18.76 8.42
N LYS A 369 23.20 18.24 8.45
CA LYS A 369 24.18 18.43 7.36
C LYS A 369 23.79 17.73 6.06
N ILE A 370 22.93 16.71 6.14
CA ILE A 370 22.51 15.92 4.97
C ILE A 370 21.26 16.53 4.33
N PHE A 371 20.31 17.04 5.14
CA PHE A 371 19.00 17.45 4.64
C PHE A 371 18.76 18.97 4.67
N ILE A 372 19.51 19.73 5.46
CA ILE A 372 19.30 21.17 5.65
C ILE A 372 20.50 21.95 5.11
N ASP A 373 21.69 21.67 5.63
CA ASP A 373 22.91 22.44 5.29
C ASP A 373 23.66 21.78 4.11
N LEU A 374 23.01 21.71 2.95
CA LEU A 374 23.54 21.08 1.74
C LEU A 374 24.51 21.99 0.99
N GLU A 375 25.63 21.43 0.53
CA GLU A 375 26.53 22.10 -0.42
C GLU A 375 26.01 21.92 -1.86
N GLU A 376 26.16 22.94 -2.73
CA GLU A 376 25.63 22.92 -4.11
C GLU A 376 26.12 21.70 -4.92
N HIS A 377 27.38 21.30 -4.72
CA HIS A 377 27.94 20.12 -5.39
C HIS A 377 27.21 18.83 -5.00
N ASP A 378 26.90 18.67 -3.71
CA ASP A 378 26.24 17.48 -3.17
C ASP A 378 24.78 17.40 -3.63
N VAL A 379 24.11 18.55 -3.72
CA VAL A 379 22.75 18.64 -4.31
C VAL A 379 22.74 18.11 -5.73
N ILE A 380 23.71 18.51 -6.57
CA ILE A 380 23.79 18.08 -7.98
C ILE A 380 24.10 16.58 -8.08
N GLU A 381 25.05 16.05 -7.28
CA GLU A 381 25.36 14.61 -7.29
C GLU A 381 24.15 13.79 -6.85
N MET A 382 23.49 14.18 -5.77
CA MET A 382 22.30 13.48 -5.27
C MET A 382 21.13 13.58 -6.26
N ALA A 383 20.87 14.76 -6.82
CA ALA A 383 19.82 14.96 -7.82
C ALA A 383 20.05 14.11 -9.07
N LYS A 384 21.30 13.94 -9.53
CA LYS A 384 21.62 13.04 -10.66
C LYS A 384 21.32 11.58 -10.33
N ARG A 385 21.70 11.10 -9.14
CA ARG A 385 21.46 9.70 -8.71
C ARG A 385 19.98 9.41 -8.54
N ILE A 386 19.30 10.27 -7.80
CA ILE A 386 17.85 10.23 -7.59
C ILE A 386 17.17 10.33 -8.96
N GLY A 387 17.50 11.33 -9.79
CA GLY A 387 16.98 11.47 -11.13
C GLY A 387 17.13 10.22 -12.00
N ALA A 388 18.28 9.53 -11.96
CA ALA A 388 18.48 8.26 -12.66
C ALA A 388 17.58 7.13 -12.11
N ALA A 389 17.39 7.05 -10.79
CA ALA A 389 16.51 6.05 -10.17
C ALA A 389 15.02 6.31 -10.48
N TYR A 390 14.59 7.57 -10.46
CA TYR A 390 13.23 8.02 -10.77
C TYR A 390 12.98 8.26 -12.26
N SER A 391 13.95 8.00 -13.15
CA SER A 391 13.76 7.94 -14.61
C SER A 391 12.92 6.70 -14.96
N SER A 392 11.70 6.71 -14.41
CA SER A 392 10.64 5.70 -14.43
C SER A 392 9.65 5.98 -15.55
N ASP A 393 10.13 6.64 -16.61
CA ASP A 393 9.53 6.68 -17.93
C ASP A 393 9.11 5.27 -18.41
N LEU A 394 9.67 4.21 -17.83
CA LEU A 394 9.30 2.82 -18.08
C LEU A 394 7.97 2.43 -17.42
N LEU A 395 7.78 2.59 -16.10
CA LEU A 395 6.54 2.17 -15.41
C LEU A 395 5.31 2.95 -15.87
N GLU A 396 5.41 4.27 -16.05
CA GLU A 396 4.29 5.10 -16.54
C GLU A 396 3.89 4.67 -17.96
N LYS A 397 4.87 4.49 -18.86
CA LYS A 397 4.63 3.96 -20.22
C LYS A 397 4.06 2.54 -20.19
N TYR A 398 4.40 1.68 -19.22
CA TYR A 398 3.80 0.33 -19.09
C TYR A 398 2.37 0.37 -18.56
N THR A 399 2.07 1.20 -17.56
CA THR A 399 0.68 1.39 -17.11
C THR A 399 -0.20 1.96 -18.21
N GLU A 400 0.33 2.87 -19.03
CA GLU A 400 -0.34 3.40 -20.21
C GLU A 400 -0.48 2.35 -21.32
N GLN A 401 0.55 1.55 -21.60
CA GLN A 401 0.52 0.47 -22.58
C GLN A 401 -0.42 -0.67 -22.17
N GLU A 402 -0.48 -1.04 -20.89
CA GLU A 402 -1.46 -1.99 -20.37
C GLU A 402 -2.87 -1.43 -20.42
N ALA A 403 -3.07 -0.16 -20.03
CA ALA A 403 -4.37 0.50 -20.16
C ALA A 403 -4.83 0.56 -21.63
N ASN A 404 -3.91 0.77 -22.56
CA ASN A 404 -4.16 0.73 -24.00
C ASN A 404 -4.37 -0.71 -24.51
N SER A 405 -3.67 -1.70 -23.96
CA SER A 405 -3.81 -3.12 -24.30
C SER A 405 -5.12 -3.71 -23.76
N ARG A 406 -5.60 -3.28 -22.59
CA ARG A 406 -6.93 -3.61 -22.07
C ARG A 406 -8.03 -2.93 -22.89
N LYS A 407 -7.82 -1.71 -23.36
CA LYS A 407 -8.70 -1.06 -24.36
C LYS A 407 -8.72 -1.78 -25.72
N HIS A 408 -7.67 -2.51 -26.08
CA HIS A 408 -7.60 -3.31 -27.32
C HIS A 408 -7.99 -4.79 -27.12
N GLY A 409 -7.92 -5.32 -25.89
CA GLY A 409 -8.33 -6.69 -25.54
C GLY A 409 -9.83 -6.84 -25.25
N GLU A 410 -10.54 -5.73 -25.00
CA GLU A 410 -12.01 -5.67 -24.97
C GLU A 410 -12.64 -5.42 -26.37
N ASP A 411 -11.84 -5.48 -27.44
CA ASP A 411 -12.31 -5.21 -28.82
C ASP A 411 -12.87 -6.44 -29.54
N ASP A 412 -13.07 -7.56 -28.82
CA ASP A 412 -13.86 -8.69 -29.30
C ASP A 412 -15.06 -8.94 -28.37
N GLY A 413 -16.14 -8.17 -28.59
CA GLY A 413 -17.49 -8.57 -28.17
C GLY A 413 -18.41 -7.47 -27.63
N THR A 414 -17.91 -6.41 -26.97
CA THR A 414 -18.80 -5.40 -26.36
C THR A 414 -18.18 -4.01 -26.25
N MET A 415 -17.94 -3.35 -27.39
CA MET A 415 -17.63 -1.91 -27.39
C MET A 415 -18.66 -1.15 -26.54
N SER A 416 -18.24 -0.48 -25.46
CA SER A 416 -19.11 0.43 -24.72
C SER A 416 -19.50 1.57 -25.65
N LYS A 417 -20.72 1.53 -26.16
CA LYS A 417 -21.22 2.55 -27.09
C LYS A 417 -21.53 3.81 -26.29
N LEU A 418 -20.56 4.70 -26.15
CA LEU A 418 -20.72 5.97 -25.42
C LEU A 418 -20.99 7.12 -26.40
N CYS A 419 -21.85 8.04 -26.00
CA CYS A 419 -22.21 9.20 -26.79
C CYS A 419 -21.02 10.16 -26.93
N GLY A 420 -20.64 10.51 -28.17
CA GLY A 420 -19.55 11.45 -28.43
C GLY A 420 -19.76 12.86 -27.87
N ASN A 421 -20.99 13.21 -27.47
CA ASN A 421 -21.32 14.54 -26.94
C ASN A 421 -21.48 14.59 -25.41
N CYS A 422 -22.00 13.53 -24.78
CA CYS A 422 -22.34 13.54 -23.36
C CYS A 422 -21.83 12.33 -22.57
N GLY A 423 -21.15 11.38 -23.22
CA GLY A 423 -20.60 10.18 -22.58
C GLY A 423 -21.64 9.16 -22.09
N ALA A 424 -22.95 9.39 -22.25
CA ALA A 424 -23.99 8.42 -21.88
C ALA A 424 -24.04 7.22 -22.86
N SER A 425 -24.61 6.09 -22.45
CA SER A 425 -24.80 4.93 -23.33
C SER A 425 -25.63 5.29 -24.57
N ALA A 426 -25.11 5.03 -25.76
CA ALA A 426 -25.65 5.45 -27.04
C ALA A 426 -25.82 4.25 -27.99
N THR A 427 -26.95 4.17 -28.69
CA THR A 427 -27.21 3.04 -29.62
C THR A 427 -27.09 3.43 -31.08
N LYS A 428 -27.13 4.73 -31.39
CA LYS A 428 -27.20 5.24 -32.77
C LYS A 428 -25.82 5.67 -33.24
N LYS A 429 -25.41 5.20 -34.42
CA LYS A 429 -24.15 5.59 -35.07
C LYS A 429 -24.32 6.88 -35.86
N CYS A 430 -23.26 7.68 -35.92
CA CYS A 430 -23.14 8.82 -36.82
C CYS A 430 -23.39 8.37 -38.26
N SER A 431 -24.36 8.98 -38.95
CA SER A 431 -24.70 8.62 -40.33
C SER A 431 -23.58 8.91 -41.34
N ASN A 432 -22.63 9.77 -40.98
CA ASN A 432 -21.56 10.21 -41.89
C ASN A 432 -20.28 9.39 -41.70
N CYS A 433 -19.86 9.12 -40.46
CA CYS A 433 -18.61 8.39 -40.19
C CYS A 433 -18.80 6.96 -39.67
N LEU A 434 -20.00 6.57 -39.20
CA LEU A 434 -20.32 5.24 -38.63
C LEU A 434 -19.46 4.76 -37.44
N HIS A 435 -18.49 5.57 -36.99
CA HIS A 435 -17.56 5.25 -35.90
C HIS A 435 -17.95 5.86 -34.55
N VAL A 436 -18.67 6.99 -34.55
CA VAL A 436 -19.10 7.70 -33.32
C VAL A 436 -20.56 7.40 -33.00
N TYR A 437 -20.89 7.21 -31.72
CA TYR A 437 -22.27 6.97 -31.27
C TYR A 437 -22.88 8.23 -30.65
N TYR A 438 -24.20 8.39 -30.76
CA TYR A 438 -24.96 9.49 -30.16
C TYR A 438 -26.24 8.98 -29.48
N CYS A 439 -26.60 9.59 -28.33
CA CYS A 439 -27.83 9.27 -27.60
C CYS A 439 -29.09 9.84 -28.29
N SER A 440 -28.93 10.90 -29.08
CA SER A 440 -29.96 11.54 -29.91
C SER A 440 -29.53 11.61 -31.38
N ARG A 441 -30.45 11.99 -32.28
CA ARG A 441 -30.17 12.13 -33.72
C ARG A 441 -29.25 13.30 -34.01
#